data_AF-A0A524I542-F1
#
_entry.id   AF-A0A524I542-F1
#
_cell.length_a   1.000
_cell.length_b   1.000
_cell.length_c   1.000
_cell.angle_alpha   90.00
_cell.angle_beta   90.00
_cell.angle_gamma   90.00
#
_symmetry.space_group_name_H-M   'P 1'
#
loop_
_entity.id
_entity.type
_entity.pdbx_description
1 polymer ?
#
loop_
_entity_poly.entity_id
_entity_poly.type
_entity_poly.pdbx_seq_one_letter_code
_entity_poly.pdbx_strand_id
1 'polypeptide(L)'
;MAAKSYVCVKCGKPFLGAQAAMFVIGILSLFFWGIFLINIFTGLTDSYSQIEGTLIANEDVLLVSIMGAFLVPAVGSGALKGMSSKHGPNSRSMVCPKCKEAAANVAKEEQAKLQQAKEAKTWEWTTKVEDVEKNDVWAGKLISSWKSVNPGKVPSEAMVQDLNMARNLEKAGNYEGAAVILERYQFWEEAGRVRKLDDQKIIKHITVDMNELIDHVSTKGLAIPYKCRSCGASITIDKNSRKEGLKSCSYCGTMYNIEDMTKIIQRALE
;
A
#
# COMPACT_ATOMS: atom_id res chain seq x y z
N MET A 1 41.41 -14.14 -30.15
CA MET A 1 40.58 -13.21 -29.33
C MET A 1 39.61 -12.52 -30.27
N ALA A 2 38.30 -12.70 -30.09
CA ALA A 2 37.31 -12.08 -30.97
C ALA A 2 37.42 -10.54 -30.89
N ALA A 3 37.57 -9.89 -32.04
CA ALA A 3 37.59 -8.42 -32.12
C ALA A 3 36.27 -7.88 -31.55
N LYS A 4 36.33 -7.23 -30.40
CA LYS A 4 35.16 -6.54 -29.83
C LYS A 4 34.75 -5.46 -30.83
N SER A 5 33.64 -5.66 -31.52
CA SER A 5 33.11 -4.66 -32.45
C SER A 5 32.55 -3.49 -31.64
N TYR A 6 33.12 -2.29 -31.85
CA TYR A 6 32.67 -1.05 -31.24
C TYR A 6 31.41 -0.55 -31.96
N VAL A 7 30.30 -1.25 -31.76
CA VAL A 7 28.99 -0.93 -32.34
C VAL A 7 27.95 -0.69 -31.26
N CYS A 8 27.01 0.20 -31.55
CA CYS A 8 25.87 0.44 -30.68
C CYS A 8 24.97 -0.81 -30.62
N VAL A 9 24.67 -1.29 -29.40
CA VAL A 9 23.83 -2.49 -29.20
C VAL A 9 22.40 -2.30 -29.75
N LYS A 10 21.89 -1.07 -29.73
CA LYS A 10 20.50 -0.76 -30.14
C LYS A 10 20.35 -0.52 -31.65
N CYS A 11 21.31 0.14 -32.29
CA CYS A 11 21.18 0.60 -33.68
C CYS A 11 22.27 0.07 -34.62
N GLY A 12 23.22 -0.72 -34.13
CA GLY A 12 24.31 -1.31 -34.91
C GLY A 12 25.35 -0.31 -35.45
N LYS A 13 25.17 1.00 -35.22
CA LYS A 13 26.09 2.02 -35.76
C LYS A 13 27.48 1.91 -35.11
N PRO A 14 28.56 1.96 -35.90
CA PRO A 14 29.91 1.93 -35.38
C PRO A 14 30.27 3.24 -34.68
N PHE A 15 31.06 3.14 -33.62
CA PHE A 15 31.68 4.30 -32.97
C PHE A 15 32.97 4.66 -33.71
N LEU A 16 32.89 5.52 -34.74
CA LEU A 16 34.05 5.91 -35.55
C LEU A 16 35.24 6.39 -34.72
N GLY A 17 35.00 7.16 -33.65
CA GLY A 17 36.07 7.64 -32.77
C GLY A 17 36.84 6.53 -32.04
N ALA A 18 36.15 5.45 -31.64
CA ALA A 18 36.78 4.30 -30.99
C ALA A 18 37.57 3.44 -31.98
N GLN A 19 37.05 3.29 -33.21
CA GLN A 19 37.77 2.61 -34.29
C GLN A 19 39.02 3.38 -34.73
N ALA A 20 38.93 4.69 -34.89
CA ALA A 20 40.07 5.54 -35.21
C ALA A 20 41.14 5.50 -34.12
N ALA A 21 40.75 5.53 -32.84
CA ALA A 21 41.69 5.42 -31.72
C ALA A 21 42.42 4.06 -31.71
N MET A 22 41.70 2.96 -31.91
CA MET A 22 42.30 1.61 -32.03
C MET A 22 43.29 1.53 -33.21
N PHE A 23 42.94 2.15 -34.33
CA PHE A 23 43.79 2.19 -35.51
C PHE A 23 45.09 2.97 -35.26
N VAL A 24 45.00 4.15 -34.65
CA VAL A 24 46.17 4.97 -34.27
C VAL A 24 47.05 4.24 -33.25
N ILE A 25 46.47 3.63 -32.22
CA ILE A 25 47.21 2.82 -31.24
C ILE A 25 47.91 1.65 -31.94
N GLY A 26 47.22 0.95 -32.84
CA GLY A 26 47.79 -0.15 -33.61
C GLY A 26 48.97 0.28 -34.47
N ILE A 27 48.87 1.41 -35.17
CA ILE A 27 49.98 1.97 -35.97
C ILE A 27 51.16 2.33 -35.09
N LEU A 28 50.94 3.05 -34.00
CA LEU A 28 52.02 3.45 -33.08
C LEU A 28 52.70 2.23 -32.46
N SER A 29 51.93 1.22 -32.04
CA SER A 29 52.50 -0.02 -31.51
C SER A 29 53.33 -0.76 -32.55
N LEU A 30 52.86 -0.86 -33.81
CA LEU A 30 53.63 -1.47 -34.89
C LEU A 30 54.92 -0.70 -35.17
N PHE A 31 54.87 0.64 -35.14
CA PHE A 31 56.04 1.49 -35.32
C PHE A 31 57.11 1.25 -34.23
N PHE A 32 56.72 1.26 -32.96
CA PHE A 32 57.65 1.01 -31.85
C PHE A 32 58.21 -0.42 -31.85
N TRP A 33 57.37 -1.42 -32.16
CA TRP A 33 57.84 -2.80 -32.34
C TRP A 33 58.80 -2.94 -33.51
N GLY A 34 58.56 -2.23 -34.62
CA GLY A 34 59.44 -2.22 -35.78
C GLY A 34 60.83 -1.67 -35.42
N ILE A 35 60.89 -0.52 -34.74
CA ILE A 35 62.15 0.07 -34.28
C ILE A 35 62.87 -0.87 -33.29
N PHE A 36 62.12 -1.45 -32.35
CA PHE A 36 62.69 -2.38 -31.38
C PHE A 36 63.30 -3.62 -32.03
N LEU A 37 62.62 -4.23 -33.00
CA LEU A 37 63.13 -5.40 -33.73
C LEU A 37 64.34 -5.05 -34.59
N ILE A 38 64.34 -3.89 -35.26
CA ILE A 38 65.49 -3.40 -36.02
C ILE A 38 66.70 -3.26 -35.07
N ASN A 39 66.51 -2.65 -33.90
CA ASN A 39 67.59 -2.46 -32.93
C ASN A 39 68.15 -3.76 -32.36
N ILE A 40 67.29 -4.74 -32.05
CA ILE A 40 67.74 -6.07 -31.65
C ILE A 40 68.56 -6.72 -32.77
N PHE A 41 68.06 -6.65 -34.01
CA PHE A 41 68.70 -7.31 -35.14
C PHE A 41 70.07 -6.69 -35.43
N THR A 42 70.19 -5.36 -35.43
CA THR A 42 71.47 -4.67 -35.62
C THR A 42 72.46 -4.90 -34.49
N GLY A 43 71.98 -5.08 -33.25
CA GLY A 43 72.83 -5.39 -32.10
C GLY A 43 73.35 -6.83 -32.07
N LEU A 44 72.65 -7.77 -32.71
CA LEU A 44 73.07 -9.17 -32.78
C LEU A 44 74.12 -9.45 -33.88
N THR A 45 74.24 -8.60 -34.89
CA THR A 45 75.07 -8.90 -36.07
C THR A 45 76.49 -8.32 -36.00
N ASP A 46 76.95 -7.80 -34.85
CA ASP A 46 78.26 -7.10 -34.68
C ASP A 46 78.55 -6.03 -35.76
N SER A 47 77.52 -5.59 -36.48
CA SER A 47 77.62 -4.68 -37.62
C SER A 47 77.62 -3.22 -37.18
N TYR A 48 77.82 -2.98 -35.88
CA TYR A 48 77.71 -1.68 -35.23
C TYR A 48 78.66 -0.64 -35.83
N SER A 49 79.84 -1.06 -36.26
CA SER A 49 80.87 -0.16 -36.80
C SER A 49 80.56 0.41 -38.19
N GLN A 50 79.60 -0.15 -38.93
CA GLN A 50 79.30 0.30 -40.30
C GLN A 50 78.12 1.27 -40.40
N ILE A 51 77.38 1.47 -39.30
CA ILE A 51 76.15 2.29 -39.28
C ILE A 51 76.24 3.46 -38.28
N GLU A 52 77.45 3.76 -37.77
CA GLU A 52 77.76 4.97 -36.99
C GLU A 52 77.37 6.22 -37.80
N GLY A 53 76.19 6.76 -37.52
CA GLY A 53 75.62 7.90 -38.23
C GLY A 53 74.12 7.78 -38.51
N THR A 54 73.51 6.60 -38.38
CA THR A 54 72.06 6.49 -38.47
C THR A 54 71.39 6.67 -37.11
N LEU A 55 70.28 7.39 -37.11
CA LEU A 55 69.51 7.79 -35.92
C LEU A 55 68.89 6.60 -35.15
N ILE A 56 69.12 5.36 -35.58
CA ILE A 56 68.36 4.18 -35.15
C ILE A 56 69.16 3.39 -34.11
N ALA A 57 70.49 3.30 -34.25
CA ALA A 57 71.36 2.48 -33.40
C ALA A 57 72.00 3.28 -32.22
N ASN A 58 71.19 3.94 -31.40
CA ASN A 58 71.64 4.58 -30.16
C ASN A 58 70.96 3.91 -28.95
N GLU A 59 71.67 3.75 -27.83
CA GLU A 59 71.13 3.19 -26.58
C GLU A 59 69.86 3.93 -26.12
N ASP A 60 69.83 5.26 -26.32
CA ASP A 60 68.66 6.09 -26.01
C ASP A 60 67.43 5.68 -26.84
N VAL A 61 67.63 5.32 -28.10
CA VAL A 61 66.56 4.93 -29.04
C VAL A 61 66.05 3.52 -28.72
N LEU A 62 66.93 2.62 -28.28
CA LEU A 62 66.53 1.30 -27.77
C LEU A 62 65.61 1.46 -26.55
N LEU A 63 66.00 2.27 -25.57
CA LEU A 63 65.20 2.51 -24.36
C LEU A 63 63.83 3.11 -24.71
N VAL A 64 63.80 4.12 -25.59
CA VAL A 64 62.54 4.75 -26.06
C VAL A 64 61.68 3.75 -26.82
N SER A 65 62.25 2.87 -27.63
CA SER A 65 61.50 1.85 -28.38
C SER A 65 60.87 0.79 -27.47
N ILE A 66 61.58 0.35 -26.43
CA ILE A 66 61.05 -0.56 -25.40
C ILE A 66 59.92 0.12 -24.65
N MET A 67 60.16 1.34 -24.14
CA MET A 67 59.13 2.08 -23.41
C MET A 67 57.90 2.34 -24.28
N GLY A 68 58.07 2.71 -25.55
CA GLY A 68 56.97 2.91 -26.49
C GLY A 68 56.19 1.62 -26.79
N ALA A 69 56.88 0.49 -26.98
CA ALA A 69 56.26 -0.80 -27.30
C ALA A 69 55.34 -1.30 -26.17
N PHE A 70 55.67 -1.01 -24.90
CA PHE A 70 54.86 -1.43 -23.75
C PHE A 70 53.89 -0.35 -23.24
N LEU A 71 54.29 0.93 -23.24
CA LEU A 71 53.44 2.01 -22.73
C LEU A 71 52.30 2.37 -23.69
N VAL A 72 52.53 2.38 -25.01
CA VAL A 72 51.49 2.77 -25.98
C VAL A 72 50.27 1.82 -25.92
N PRO A 73 50.42 0.48 -25.91
CA PRO A 73 49.28 -0.42 -25.69
C PRO A 73 48.62 -0.23 -24.32
N ALA A 74 49.42 -0.04 -23.26
CA ALA A 74 48.91 0.10 -21.89
C ALA A 74 48.05 1.37 -21.74
N VAL A 75 48.58 2.52 -22.14
CA VAL A 75 47.86 3.81 -22.11
C VAL A 75 46.66 3.79 -23.05
N GLY A 76 46.81 3.23 -24.26
CA GLY A 76 45.73 3.09 -25.22
C GLY A 76 44.55 2.28 -24.69
N SER A 77 44.83 1.17 -24.00
CA SER A 77 43.79 0.33 -23.38
C SER A 77 43.02 1.05 -22.26
N GLY A 78 43.70 1.89 -21.47
CA GLY A 78 43.09 2.72 -20.44
C GLY A 78 42.16 3.79 -21.01
N ALA A 79 42.58 4.48 -22.08
CA ALA A 79 41.78 5.49 -22.77
C ALA A 79 40.49 4.90 -23.36
N LEU A 80 40.57 3.72 -23.96
CA LEU A 80 39.41 3.00 -24.52
C LEU A 80 38.43 2.56 -23.43
N LYS A 81 38.93 2.14 -22.27
CA LYS A 81 38.09 1.79 -21.12
C LYS A 81 37.31 3.01 -20.60
N GLY A 82 37.95 4.17 -20.52
CA GLY A 82 37.30 5.45 -20.15
C GLY A 82 36.25 5.93 -21.15
N MET A 83 36.45 5.68 -22.45
CA MET A 83 35.42 5.96 -23.46
C MET A 83 34.23 5.01 -23.36
N SER A 84 34.46 3.74 -23.03
CA SER A 84 33.40 2.74 -22.88
C SER A 84 32.46 3.03 -21.71
N SER A 85 32.98 3.50 -20.57
CA SER A 85 32.18 3.81 -19.39
C SER A 85 31.26 5.01 -19.58
N LYS A 86 31.64 5.97 -20.43
CA LYS A 86 30.78 7.12 -20.79
C LYS A 86 29.56 6.72 -21.64
N HIS A 87 29.63 5.59 -22.33
CA HIS A 87 28.62 5.17 -23.31
C HIS A 87 27.76 4.00 -22.86
N GLY A 88 27.92 3.50 -21.63
CA GLY A 88 27.03 2.47 -21.08
C GLY A 88 27.39 2.06 -19.64
N PRO A 89 26.41 1.51 -18.89
CA PRO A 89 26.61 1.10 -17.49
C PRO A 89 27.55 -0.11 -17.36
N ASN A 90 27.81 -0.84 -18.45
CA ASN A 90 28.68 -2.01 -18.48
C ASN A 90 29.71 -1.88 -19.61
N SER A 91 30.96 -2.27 -19.34
CA SER A 91 32.10 -2.26 -20.29
C SER A 91 31.92 -3.15 -21.55
N ARG A 92 30.78 -3.84 -21.68
CA ARG A 92 30.44 -4.72 -22.80
C ARG A 92 29.39 -4.15 -23.77
N SER A 93 28.64 -3.11 -23.39
CA SER A 93 27.53 -2.61 -24.20
C SER A 93 27.56 -1.08 -24.29
N MET A 94 27.95 -0.55 -25.45
CA MET A 94 27.90 0.87 -25.73
C MET A 94 26.56 1.23 -26.38
N VAL A 95 25.92 2.30 -25.91
CA VAL A 95 24.67 2.85 -26.42
C VAL A 95 24.96 4.22 -27.01
N CYS A 96 24.49 4.45 -28.24
CA CYS A 96 24.69 5.71 -28.93
C CYS A 96 23.94 6.86 -28.23
N PRO A 97 24.44 8.11 -28.25
CA PRO A 97 23.75 9.25 -27.64
C PRO A 97 22.30 9.40 -28.12
N LYS A 98 22.06 9.27 -29.42
CA LYS A 98 20.72 9.30 -30.02
C LYS A 98 19.79 8.20 -29.47
N CYS A 99 20.35 7.02 -29.21
CA CYS A 99 19.63 5.86 -28.70
C CYS A 99 19.28 6.03 -27.21
N LYS A 100 20.19 6.68 -26.46
CA LYS A 100 19.99 7.04 -25.06
C LYS A 100 18.92 8.12 -24.91
N GLU A 101 18.93 9.11 -25.80
CA GLU A 101 17.92 10.16 -25.86
C GLU A 101 16.55 9.62 -26.27
N ALA A 102 16.49 8.75 -27.29
CA ALA A 102 15.24 8.08 -27.69
C ALA A 102 14.64 7.26 -26.54
N ALA A 103 15.46 6.50 -25.80
CA ALA A 103 15.00 5.77 -24.63
C ALA A 103 14.51 6.69 -23.49
N ALA A 104 15.18 7.81 -23.27
CA ALA A 104 14.76 8.80 -22.29
C ALA A 104 13.43 9.48 -22.67
N ASN A 105 13.21 9.76 -23.96
CA ASN A 105 11.96 10.34 -24.44
C ASN A 105 10.80 9.36 -24.33
N VAL A 106 11.01 8.09 -24.69
CA VAL A 106 9.99 7.04 -24.49
C VAL A 106 9.63 6.89 -23.00
N ALA A 107 10.63 6.89 -22.11
CA ALA A 107 10.37 6.83 -20.67
C ALA A 107 9.59 8.05 -20.15
N LYS A 108 9.89 9.26 -20.65
CA LYS A 108 9.14 10.48 -20.32
C LYS A 108 7.70 10.42 -20.83
N GLU A 109 7.49 9.96 -22.06
CA GLU A 109 6.15 9.80 -22.64
C GLU A 109 5.33 8.76 -21.87
N GLU A 110 5.94 7.65 -21.47
CA GLU A 110 5.29 6.62 -20.66
C GLU A 110 4.92 7.14 -19.27
N GLN A 111 5.82 7.90 -18.63
CA GLN A 111 5.53 8.58 -17.36
C GLN A 111 4.40 9.62 -17.50
N ALA A 112 4.39 10.40 -18.57
CA ALA A 112 3.33 11.38 -18.84
C ALA A 112 1.97 10.69 -19.05
N LYS A 113 1.92 9.59 -19.81
CA LYS A 113 0.71 8.79 -19.99
C LYS A 113 0.21 8.18 -18.67
N LEU A 114 1.12 7.68 -17.84
CA LEU A 114 0.78 7.17 -16.51
C LEU A 114 0.24 8.27 -15.58
N GLN A 115 0.80 9.48 -15.63
CA GLN A 115 0.29 10.63 -14.88
C GLN A 115 -1.11 11.02 -15.35
N GLN A 116 -1.32 11.17 -16.67
CA GLN A 116 -2.63 11.46 -17.26
C GLN A 116 -3.67 10.39 -16.87
N ALA A 117 -3.31 9.11 -16.88
CA ALA A 117 -4.21 8.04 -16.48
C ALA A 117 -4.56 8.10 -14.98
N LYS A 118 -3.63 8.52 -14.11
CA LYS A 118 -3.91 8.73 -12.68
C LYS A 118 -4.84 9.92 -12.47
N GLU A 119 -4.59 11.03 -13.16
CA GLU A 119 -5.42 12.23 -13.11
C GLU A 119 -6.85 11.97 -13.59
N ALA A 120 -6.99 11.23 -14.69
CA ALA A 120 -8.30 10.80 -15.21
C ALA A 120 -9.07 9.94 -14.19
N LYS A 121 -8.39 8.99 -13.53
CA LYS A 121 -8.99 8.17 -12.46
C LYS A 121 -9.41 9.00 -11.25
N THR A 122 -8.58 9.98 -10.84
CA THR A 122 -8.94 10.87 -9.73
C THR A 122 -10.13 11.75 -10.07
N TRP A 123 -10.21 12.24 -11.31
CA TRP A 123 -11.35 13.02 -11.79
C TRP A 123 -12.64 12.18 -11.79
N GLU A 124 -12.58 10.98 -12.36
CA GLU A 124 -13.73 10.05 -12.37
C GLU A 124 -14.20 9.74 -10.94
N TRP A 125 -13.26 9.53 -10.01
CA TRP A 125 -13.59 9.31 -8.60
C TRP A 125 -14.23 10.53 -7.95
N THR A 126 -13.70 11.75 -8.18
CA THR A 126 -14.30 12.97 -7.64
C THR A 126 -15.74 13.15 -8.11
N THR A 127 -16.02 12.89 -9.38
CA THR A 127 -17.38 12.98 -9.92
C THR A 127 -18.31 11.96 -9.27
N LYS A 128 -17.84 10.72 -9.01
CA LYS A 128 -18.61 9.70 -8.29
C LYS A 128 -18.92 10.11 -6.86
N VAL A 129 -17.96 10.70 -6.15
CA VAL A 129 -18.17 11.19 -4.77
C VAL A 129 -19.20 12.32 -4.75
N GLU A 130 -19.11 13.27 -5.70
CA GLU A 130 -20.09 14.35 -5.82
C GLU A 130 -21.50 13.84 -6.15
N ASP A 131 -21.61 12.78 -6.94
CA ASP A 131 -22.88 12.13 -7.22
C ASP A 131 -23.48 11.49 -5.96
N VAL A 132 -22.67 10.73 -5.20
CA VAL A 132 -23.10 10.16 -3.91
C VAL A 132 -23.51 11.24 -2.92
N GLU A 133 -22.78 12.35 -2.86
CA GLU A 133 -23.08 13.47 -1.96
C GLU A 133 -24.42 14.14 -2.29
N LYS A 134 -24.81 14.18 -3.56
CA LYS A 134 -26.09 14.75 -4.01
C LYS A 134 -27.26 13.78 -3.91
N ASN A 135 -27.04 12.51 -4.26
CA ASN A 135 -28.10 11.52 -4.39
C ASN A 135 -28.43 10.80 -3.07
N ASP A 136 -27.46 10.66 -2.18
CA ASP A 136 -27.65 10.00 -0.88
C ASP A 136 -27.65 11.02 0.26
N VAL A 137 -28.83 11.28 0.84
CA VAL A 137 -28.99 12.21 1.97
C VAL A 137 -28.14 11.82 3.18
N TRP A 138 -28.01 10.52 3.47
CA TRP A 138 -27.27 10.04 4.64
C TRP A 138 -25.76 10.10 4.40
N ALA A 139 -25.29 9.49 3.30
CA ALA A 139 -23.86 9.49 2.98
C ALA A 139 -23.35 10.91 2.65
N GLY A 140 -24.17 11.72 1.97
CA GLY A 140 -23.83 13.10 1.63
C GLY A 140 -23.61 13.99 2.85
N LYS A 141 -24.42 13.83 3.91
CA LYS A 141 -24.19 14.54 5.19
C LYS A 141 -22.84 14.17 5.82
N LEU A 142 -22.48 12.88 5.82
CA LEU A 142 -21.21 12.39 6.37
C LEU A 142 -20.00 12.80 5.52
N ILE A 143 -20.14 12.77 4.20
CA ILE A 143 -19.09 13.22 3.27
C ILE A 143 -18.86 14.73 3.44
N SER A 144 -19.92 15.53 3.55
CA SER A 144 -19.83 16.97 3.78
C SER A 144 -19.19 17.29 5.14
N SER A 145 -19.58 16.60 6.21
CA SER A 145 -18.95 16.80 7.52
C SER A 145 -17.48 16.36 7.55
N TRP A 146 -17.10 15.35 6.79
CA TRP A 146 -15.70 14.97 6.65
C TRP A 146 -14.89 16.00 5.85
N LYS A 147 -15.47 16.55 4.78
CA LYS A 147 -14.84 17.59 3.93
C LYS A 147 -14.58 18.89 4.71
N SER A 148 -15.45 19.25 5.66
CA SER A 148 -15.22 20.43 6.50
C SER A 148 -13.97 20.30 7.38
N VAL A 149 -13.64 19.07 7.81
CA VAL A 149 -12.41 18.76 8.57
C VAL A 149 -11.21 18.54 7.65
N ASN A 150 -11.43 18.16 6.38
CA ASN A 150 -10.40 17.84 5.40
C ASN A 150 -10.51 18.69 4.12
N PRO A 151 -10.22 20.00 4.18
CA PRO A 151 -10.37 20.89 3.04
C PRO A 151 -9.45 20.49 1.88
N GLY A 152 -9.98 20.50 0.66
CA GLY A 152 -9.23 20.17 -0.56
C GLY A 152 -8.88 18.70 -0.75
N LYS A 153 -9.36 17.81 0.13
CA LYS A 153 -9.20 16.35 -0.02
C LYS A 153 -10.50 15.70 -0.46
N VAL A 154 -10.35 14.61 -1.20
CA VAL A 154 -11.46 13.75 -1.65
C VAL A 154 -11.50 12.54 -0.72
N PRO A 155 -12.68 12.12 -0.23
CA PRO A 155 -12.85 10.85 0.48
C PRO A 155 -12.21 9.70 -0.29
N SER A 156 -11.54 8.79 0.40
CA SER A 156 -10.97 7.60 -0.24
C SER A 156 -12.07 6.65 -0.70
N GLU A 157 -11.78 5.82 -1.71
CA GLU A 157 -12.71 4.78 -2.18
C GLU A 157 -13.12 3.84 -1.05
N ALA A 158 -12.15 3.44 -0.22
CA ALA A 158 -12.40 2.64 0.98
C ALA A 158 -13.39 3.31 1.94
N MET A 159 -13.30 4.63 2.14
CA MET A 159 -14.23 5.34 3.02
C MET A 159 -15.67 5.29 2.51
N VAL A 160 -15.89 5.52 1.21
CA VAL A 160 -17.25 5.48 0.65
C VAL A 160 -17.82 4.05 0.68
N GLN A 161 -16.98 3.05 0.42
CA GLN A 161 -17.37 1.64 0.54
C GLN A 161 -17.71 1.26 1.99
N ASP A 162 -16.89 1.69 2.95
CA ASP A 162 -17.13 1.48 4.37
C ASP A 162 -18.42 2.16 4.84
N LEU A 163 -18.73 3.37 4.36
CA LEU A 163 -20.00 4.04 4.66
C LEU A 163 -21.20 3.26 4.12
N ASN A 164 -21.12 2.73 2.89
CA ASN A 164 -22.16 1.85 2.34
C ASN A 164 -22.29 0.56 3.16
N MET A 165 -21.17 -0.01 3.61
CA MET A 165 -21.15 -1.18 4.48
C MET A 165 -21.80 -0.88 5.84
N ALA A 166 -21.47 0.25 6.47
CA ALA A 166 -22.08 0.69 7.73
C ALA A 166 -23.60 0.83 7.60
N ARG A 167 -24.07 1.42 6.50
CA ARG A 167 -25.50 1.53 6.20
C ARG A 167 -26.18 0.17 6.05
N ASN A 168 -25.52 -0.79 5.39
CA ASN A 168 -26.05 -2.14 5.24
C ASN A 168 -26.07 -2.90 6.57
N LEU A 169 -25.06 -2.70 7.44
CA LEU A 169 -25.03 -3.27 8.78
C LEU A 169 -26.12 -2.68 9.68
N GLU A 170 -26.37 -1.37 9.62
CA GLU A 170 -27.49 -0.73 10.33
C GLU A 170 -28.84 -1.32 9.88
N LYS A 171 -29.04 -1.50 8.56
CA LYS A 171 -30.23 -2.16 8.01
C LYS A 171 -30.36 -3.62 8.43
N ALA A 172 -29.25 -4.33 8.57
CA ALA A 172 -29.22 -5.71 9.06
C ALA A 172 -29.42 -5.82 10.57
N GLY A 173 -29.48 -4.69 11.30
CA GLY A 173 -29.61 -4.65 12.75
C GLY A 173 -28.32 -4.99 13.50
N ASN A 174 -27.17 -5.00 12.82
CA ASN A 174 -25.85 -5.08 13.45
C ASN A 174 -25.35 -3.66 13.72
N TYR A 175 -25.90 -3.06 14.77
CA TYR A 175 -25.64 -1.65 15.11
C TYR A 175 -24.22 -1.42 15.60
N GLU A 176 -23.64 -2.35 16.38
CA GLU A 176 -22.26 -2.21 16.85
C GLU A 176 -21.26 -2.26 15.68
N GLY A 177 -21.45 -3.16 14.72
CA GLY A 177 -20.62 -3.22 13.52
C GLY A 177 -20.69 -1.94 12.69
N ALA A 178 -21.88 -1.35 12.55
CA ALA A 178 -22.05 -0.07 11.88
C ALA A 178 -21.38 1.09 12.65
N ALA A 179 -21.52 1.12 13.97
CA ALA A 179 -20.92 2.14 14.83
C ALA A 179 -19.38 2.13 14.75
N VAL A 180 -18.75 0.95 14.82
CA VAL A 180 -17.28 0.81 14.71
C VAL A 180 -16.75 1.36 13.39
N ILE A 181 -17.47 1.17 12.28
CA ILE A 181 -17.06 1.73 10.99
C ILE A 181 -17.17 3.26 11.00
N LEU A 182 -18.24 3.82 11.57
CA LEU A 182 -18.42 5.27 11.68
C LEU A 182 -17.34 5.91 12.57
N GLU A 183 -16.93 5.25 13.66
CA GLU A 183 -15.86 5.70 14.56
C GLU A 183 -14.50 5.74 13.88
N ARG A 184 -14.19 4.81 12.97
CA ARG A 184 -12.95 4.80 12.19
C ARG A 184 -12.73 6.13 11.45
N TYR A 185 -13.82 6.74 10.98
CA TYR A 185 -13.81 8.02 10.28
C TYR A 185 -14.19 9.21 11.16
N GLN A 186 -14.18 9.02 12.49
CA GLN A 186 -14.46 10.04 13.50
C GLN A 186 -15.89 10.60 13.46
N PHE A 187 -16.85 9.84 12.93
CA PHE A 187 -18.27 10.21 12.96
C PHE A 187 -18.93 9.83 14.30
N TRP A 188 -18.43 10.41 15.40
CA TRP A 188 -18.81 10.06 16.77
C TRP A 188 -20.31 10.22 17.06
N GLU A 189 -20.91 11.30 16.56
CA GLU A 189 -22.34 11.57 16.76
C GLU A 189 -23.21 10.50 16.12
N GLU A 190 -22.88 10.10 14.89
CA GLU A 190 -23.63 9.10 14.14
C GLU A 190 -23.42 7.70 14.73
N ALA A 191 -22.19 7.37 15.15
CA ALA A 191 -21.90 6.12 15.86
C ALA A 191 -22.70 6.02 17.17
N GLY A 192 -22.77 7.11 17.94
CA GLY A 192 -23.59 7.19 19.16
C GLY A 192 -25.09 7.06 18.88
N ARG A 193 -25.60 7.63 17.77
CA ARG A 193 -27.00 7.44 17.34
C ARG A 193 -27.30 5.98 17.06
N VAL A 194 -26.42 5.30 16.33
CA VAL A 194 -26.60 3.90 15.93
C VAL A 194 -26.61 2.97 17.15
N ARG A 195 -25.73 3.17 18.14
CA ARG A 195 -25.75 2.37 19.38
C ARG A 195 -27.03 2.53 20.20
N LYS A 196 -27.59 3.73 20.26
CA LYS A 196 -28.88 3.98 20.92
C LYS A 196 -30.04 3.20 20.28
N LEU A 197 -29.96 2.90 18.98
CA LEU A 197 -30.97 2.07 18.32
C LEU A 197 -30.92 0.61 18.80
N ASP A 198 -29.72 0.10 19.14
CA ASP A 198 -29.56 -1.23 19.73
C ASP A 198 -30.19 -1.29 21.13
N ASP A 199 -29.90 -0.29 21.97
CA ASP A 199 -30.46 -0.17 23.31
C ASP A 199 -32.00 -0.10 23.29
N GLN A 200 -32.59 0.63 22.32
CA GLN A 200 -34.03 0.71 22.15
C GLN A 200 -34.68 -0.62 21.76
N LYS A 201 -33.95 -1.52 21.11
CA LYS A 201 -34.46 -2.85 20.75
C LYS A 201 -34.61 -3.77 21.97
N ILE A 202 -33.80 -3.56 23.01
CA ILE A 202 -33.85 -4.32 24.27
C ILE A 202 -35.06 -3.91 25.14
N ILE A 203 -35.61 -2.71 24.94
CA ILE A 203 -36.75 -2.18 25.71
C ILE A 203 -38.09 -2.36 24.94
N LYS A 204 -38.22 -3.39 24.10
CA LYS A 204 -39.56 -3.84 23.66
C LYS A 204 -40.12 -4.78 24.72
N HIS A 205 -40.70 -4.15 25.75
CA HIS A 205 -41.67 -4.67 26.72
C HIS A 205 -41.97 -6.18 26.61
N ILE A 206 -41.35 -6.97 27.49
CA ILE A 206 -42.04 -8.15 28.02
C ILE A 206 -43.05 -7.63 29.06
N THR A 207 -44.11 -6.95 28.61
CA THR A 207 -45.33 -6.82 29.41
C THR A 207 -45.98 -8.19 29.39
N VAL A 208 -45.55 -9.10 30.27
CA VAL A 208 -46.39 -10.25 30.57
C VAL A 208 -47.64 -9.67 31.21
N ASP A 209 -48.78 -9.80 30.55
CA ASP A 209 -50.04 -9.38 31.15
C ASP A 209 -50.25 -10.24 32.40
N MET A 210 -50.16 -9.61 33.57
CA MET A 210 -50.38 -10.29 34.87
C MET A 210 -51.77 -10.96 34.92
N ASN A 211 -52.69 -10.54 34.05
CA ASN A 211 -54.00 -11.14 33.90
C ASN A 211 -53.92 -12.56 33.36
N GLU A 212 -53.14 -12.81 32.30
CA GLU A 212 -52.97 -14.14 31.73
C GLU A 212 -52.26 -15.08 32.70
N LEU A 213 -51.28 -14.56 33.46
CA LEU A 213 -50.58 -15.32 34.49
C LEU A 213 -51.51 -15.75 35.64
N ILE A 214 -52.36 -14.86 36.13
CA ILE A 214 -53.34 -15.18 37.19
C ILE A 214 -54.39 -16.16 36.67
N ASP A 215 -54.84 -16.02 35.43
CA ASP A 215 -55.78 -16.95 34.80
C ASP A 215 -55.15 -18.34 34.59
N HIS A 216 -53.86 -18.42 34.25
CA HIS A 216 -53.10 -19.68 34.16
C HIS A 216 -52.92 -20.36 35.52
N VAL A 217 -52.66 -19.59 36.59
CA VAL A 217 -52.61 -20.11 37.97
C VAL A 217 -54.00 -20.59 38.42
N SER A 218 -55.06 -19.83 38.08
CA SER A 218 -56.45 -20.18 38.37
C SER A 218 -56.92 -21.44 37.64
N THR A 219 -56.57 -21.60 36.36
CA THR A 219 -56.96 -22.77 35.55
C THR A 219 -56.26 -24.04 35.99
N LYS A 220 -55.01 -23.95 36.45
CA LYS A 220 -54.25 -25.09 37.03
C LYS A 220 -54.59 -25.36 38.51
N GLY A 221 -55.39 -24.52 39.17
CA GLY A 221 -55.77 -24.69 40.58
C GLY A 221 -54.61 -24.58 41.57
N LEU A 222 -53.53 -23.89 41.18
CA LEU A 222 -52.31 -23.78 41.97
C LEU A 222 -52.43 -22.60 42.95
N ALA A 223 -52.05 -22.85 44.21
CA ALA A 223 -51.92 -21.82 45.23
C ALA A 223 -50.43 -21.57 45.47
N ILE A 224 -49.91 -20.43 45.01
CA ILE A 224 -48.47 -20.15 45.07
C ILE A 224 -48.20 -19.28 46.31
N PRO A 225 -47.43 -19.79 47.31
CA PRO A 225 -47.05 -18.98 48.46
C PRO A 225 -45.94 -17.99 48.06
N TYR A 226 -46.21 -16.70 48.20
CA TYR A 226 -45.27 -15.61 48.00
C TYR A 226 -44.89 -14.96 49.33
N LYS A 227 -43.59 -14.83 49.62
CA LYS A 227 -43.12 -14.10 50.80
C LYS A 227 -42.80 -12.65 50.44
N CYS A 228 -43.42 -11.71 51.14
CA CYS A 228 -43.08 -10.29 51.00
C CYS A 228 -41.63 -10.05 51.45
N ARG A 229 -40.80 -9.46 50.58
CA ARG A 229 -39.41 -9.11 50.93
C ARG A 229 -39.30 -8.05 52.02
N SER A 230 -40.31 -7.20 52.17
CA SER A 230 -40.27 -6.07 53.11
C SER A 230 -40.71 -6.45 54.52
N CYS A 231 -41.72 -7.32 54.68
CA CYS A 231 -42.25 -7.68 56.00
C CYS A 231 -42.16 -9.18 56.32
N GLY A 232 -41.73 -10.01 55.38
CA GLY A 232 -41.62 -11.47 55.55
C GLY A 232 -42.97 -12.21 55.57
N ALA A 233 -44.10 -11.51 55.48
CA ALA A 233 -45.42 -12.12 55.47
C ALA A 233 -45.59 -13.04 54.25
N SER A 234 -46.10 -14.25 54.48
CA SER A 234 -46.42 -15.21 53.44
C SER A 234 -47.85 -14.99 52.96
N ILE A 235 -48.01 -14.79 51.66
CA ILE A 235 -49.29 -14.47 51.01
C ILE A 235 -49.51 -15.51 49.94
N THR A 236 -50.67 -16.15 49.98
CA THR A 236 -51.02 -17.17 48.99
C THR A 236 -51.68 -16.48 47.81
N ILE A 237 -51.09 -16.63 46.63
CA ILE A 237 -51.68 -16.18 45.37
C ILE A 237 -52.58 -17.32 44.86
N ASP A 238 -53.88 -17.06 44.84
CA ASP A 238 -54.92 -18.00 44.42
C ASP A 238 -55.94 -17.35 43.48
N LYS A 239 -56.96 -18.11 43.06
CA LYS A 239 -58.06 -17.64 42.20
C LYS A 239 -58.86 -16.47 42.80
N ASN A 240 -58.86 -16.32 44.12
CA ASN A 240 -59.64 -15.28 44.81
C ASN A 240 -58.84 -13.98 45.00
N SER A 241 -57.55 -14.00 44.68
CA SER A 241 -56.64 -12.86 44.80
C SER A 241 -56.94 -11.82 43.70
N ARG A 242 -57.63 -10.73 44.07
CA ARG A 242 -57.97 -9.65 43.13
C ARG A 242 -56.75 -8.80 42.77
N LYS A 243 -56.70 -8.29 41.53
CA LYS A 243 -55.60 -7.46 40.97
C LYS A 243 -55.21 -6.27 41.84
N GLU A 244 -56.15 -5.68 42.56
CA GLU A 244 -55.92 -4.52 43.43
C GLU A 244 -55.17 -4.92 44.72
N GLY A 245 -55.40 -6.13 45.23
CA GLY A 245 -54.71 -6.67 46.42
C GLY A 245 -53.33 -7.26 46.13
N LEU A 246 -52.99 -7.48 44.86
CA LEU A 246 -51.68 -7.99 44.41
C LEU A 246 -50.71 -6.87 43.97
N LYS A 247 -51.10 -5.60 44.11
CA LYS A 247 -50.21 -4.45 43.83
C LYS A 247 -49.39 -4.03 45.04
N SER A 248 -49.94 -4.22 46.24
CA SER A 248 -49.31 -3.87 47.50
C SER A 248 -49.57 -4.93 48.56
N CYS A 249 -48.61 -5.08 49.47
CA CYS A 249 -48.73 -6.04 50.55
C CYS A 249 -49.85 -5.67 51.51
N SER A 250 -50.80 -6.59 51.73
CA SER A 250 -51.90 -6.38 52.69
C SER A 250 -51.43 -6.20 54.13
N TYR A 251 -50.20 -6.62 54.46
CA TYR A 251 -49.63 -6.51 55.80
C TYR A 251 -48.79 -5.25 56.03
N CYS A 252 -48.04 -4.78 55.03
CA CYS A 252 -47.12 -3.64 55.20
C CYS A 252 -47.29 -2.50 54.19
N GLY A 253 -48.24 -2.61 53.26
CA GLY A 253 -48.54 -1.60 52.25
C GLY A 253 -47.47 -1.42 51.17
N THR A 254 -46.33 -2.11 51.26
CA THR A 254 -45.24 -1.98 50.28
C THR A 254 -45.68 -2.54 48.94
N MET A 255 -45.39 -1.80 47.86
CA MET A 255 -45.65 -2.26 46.50
C MET A 255 -44.78 -3.47 46.16
N TYR A 256 -45.38 -4.47 45.53
CA TYR A 256 -44.60 -5.64 45.10
C TYR A 256 -43.76 -5.32 43.88
N ASN A 257 -42.57 -5.93 43.83
CA ASN A 257 -41.81 -5.96 42.59
C ASN A 257 -42.48 -6.98 41.63
N ILE A 258 -43.14 -6.45 40.60
CA ILE A 258 -43.90 -7.22 39.62
C ILE A 258 -42.99 -8.22 38.89
N GLU A 259 -41.73 -7.87 38.60
CA GLU A 259 -40.77 -8.75 37.91
C GLU A 259 -40.40 -9.98 38.75
N ASP A 260 -40.19 -9.79 40.05
CA ASP A 260 -39.88 -10.87 40.98
C ASP A 260 -41.07 -11.82 41.16
N MET A 261 -42.29 -11.27 41.22
CA MET A 261 -43.51 -12.07 41.27
C MET A 261 -43.72 -12.88 40.00
N THR A 262 -43.55 -12.26 38.82
CA THR A 262 -43.68 -12.94 37.53
C THR A 262 -42.70 -14.10 37.40
N LYS A 263 -41.44 -13.92 37.83
CA LYS A 263 -40.43 -15.00 37.84
C LYS A 263 -40.80 -16.16 38.75
N ILE A 264 -41.38 -15.90 39.93
CA ILE A 264 -41.81 -16.95 40.86
C ILE A 264 -43.02 -17.71 40.31
N ILE A 265 -43.98 -17.00 39.71
CA ILE A 265 -45.17 -17.61 39.10
C ILE A 265 -44.77 -18.46 37.88
N GLN A 266 -43.89 -17.96 37.02
CA GLN A 266 -43.37 -18.72 35.87
C GLN A 266 -42.69 -20.02 36.31
N ARG A 267 -41.81 -19.97 37.33
CA ARG A 267 -41.15 -21.17 37.89
C ARG A 267 -42.12 -22.18 38.52
N ALA A 268 -43.28 -21.73 38.99
CA ALA A 268 -44.31 -22.61 39.54
C ALA A 268 -45.26 -23.17 38.47
N LEU A 269 -45.21 -22.63 37.24
CA LEU A 269 -46.05 -23.04 36.11
C LEU A 269 -45.32 -23.94 35.10
N GLU A 270 -43.97 -23.94 35.10
CA GLU A 270 -43.09 -24.96 34.50
C GLU A 270 -43.27 -26.31 35.20
#